data_AF-W6K3X7-F1
#
_entry.id   AF-W6K3X7-F1
#
_cell.length_a   1.000
_cell.length_b   1.000
_cell.length_c   1.000
_cell.angle_alpha   90.00
_cell.angle_beta   90.00
_cell.angle_gamma   90.00
#
_symmetry.space_group_name_H-M   'P 1'
#
loop_
_entity.id
_entity.type
_entity.pdbx_description
1 polymer ?
#
loop_
_entity_poly.entity_id
_entity_poly.type
_entity_poly.pdbx_seq_one_letter_code
_entity_poly.pdbx_strand_id
1 'polypeptide(L)'
;MEGGEQPPWHGPDLQRARLREVLERILTVARLAPAPIAAGPYAVAAILAGRLGEGLVCTGAIEHALEADPDHVLANIMADMVAAGHVPGRPPGTVVQDSGAA
;
A
#
# COMPACT_ATOMS: atom_id res chain seq x y z
N MET A 1 -17.08 10.50 31.99
CA MET A 1 -16.03 10.48 30.95
C MET A 1 -16.67 11.03 29.70
N GLU A 2 -16.52 12.33 29.48
CA GLU A 2 -17.10 13.04 28.34
C GLU A 2 -16.40 12.59 27.06
N GLY A 3 -17.18 12.15 26.06
CA GLY A 3 -16.68 11.82 24.74
C GLY A 3 -16.22 13.09 24.06
N GLY A 4 -14.90 13.27 23.97
CA GLY A 4 -14.31 14.32 23.15
C GLY A 4 -14.74 14.11 21.72
N GLU A 5 -15.56 15.02 21.21
CA GLU A 5 -15.98 15.09 19.82
C GLU A 5 -14.72 15.05 18.94
N GLN A 6 -14.57 14.00 18.14
CA GLN A 6 -13.41 13.88 17.26
C GLN A 6 -13.45 15.07 16.29
N PRO A 7 -12.32 15.79 16.13
CA PRO A 7 -12.32 16.95 15.26
C PRO A 7 -12.73 16.56 13.82
N PRO A 8 -13.36 17.46 13.05
CA PRO A 8 -13.91 17.15 11.72
C PRO A 8 -12.85 16.76 10.67
N TRP A 9 -11.56 16.89 11.00
CA TRP A 9 -10.42 16.41 10.23
C TRP A 9 -9.93 15.01 10.63
N HIS A 10 -10.71 14.30 11.45
CA HIS A 10 -10.55 12.89 11.77
C HIS A 10 -11.78 12.12 11.28
N GLY A 11 -11.58 11.30 10.26
CA GLY A 11 -12.59 10.40 9.73
C GLY A 11 -11.94 9.35 8.82
N PRO A 12 -12.46 8.12 8.78
CA PRO A 12 -11.87 7.03 8.00
C PRO A 12 -11.76 7.38 6.50
N ASP A 13 -12.73 8.11 5.95
CA ASP A 13 -12.74 8.52 4.55
C ASP A 13 -11.63 9.53 4.22
N LEU A 14 -11.42 10.52 5.10
CA LEU A 14 -10.36 11.51 4.93
C LEU A 14 -8.98 10.85 5.05
N GLN A 15 -8.82 9.87 5.95
CA GLN A 15 -7.59 9.11 6.06
C GLN A 15 -7.32 8.28 4.81
N ARG A 16 -8.35 7.64 4.24
CA ARG A 16 -8.24 6.89 2.98
C ARG A 16 -7.86 7.80 1.81
N ALA A 17 -8.48 8.98 1.71
CA ALA A 17 -8.16 9.97 0.68
C ALA A 17 -6.69 10.43 0.77
N ARG A 18 -6.20 10.73 1.97
CA ARG A 18 -4.80 11.10 2.21
C ARG A 18 -3.82 9.98 1.87
N LEU A 19 -4.14 8.73 2.22
CA LEU A 19 -3.31 7.58 1.86
C LEU A 19 -3.22 7.40 0.34
N ARG A 20 -4.32 7.62 -0.39
CA ARG A 20 -4.33 7.59 -1.85
C ARG A 20 -3.47 8.71 -2.44
N GLU A 21 -3.57 9.92 -1.92
CA GLU A 21 -2.73 11.05 -2.35
C GLU A 21 -1.22 10.76 -2.13
N VAL A 22 -0.86 10.12 -1.02
CA VAL A 22 0.53 9.70 -0.76
C VAL A 22 0.96 8.61 -1.73
N LEU A 23 0.10 7.61 -2.00
CA LEU A 23 0.39 6.55 -2.97
C LEU A 23 0.69 7.12 -4.36
N GLU A 24 -0.14 8.04 -4.86
CA GLU A 24 0.05 8.69 -6.17
C GLU A 24 1.39 9.44 -6.26
N ARG A 25 1.77 10.14 -5.19
CA ARG A 25 3.05 10.85 -5.09
C ARG A 25 4.23 9.89 -5.09
N ILE A 26 4.16 8.82 -4.29
CA ILE A 26 5.23 7.81 -4.22
C ILE A 26 5.41 7.11 -5.57
N LEU A 27 4.31 6.76 -6.25
CA LEU A 27 4.39 6.17 -7.60
C LEU A 27 5.00 7.14 -8.62
N THR A 28 4.77 8.44 -8.47
CA THR A 28 5.41 9.45 -9.31
C THR A 28 6.92 9.50 -9.08
N VAL A 29 7.35 9.48 -7.81
CA VAL A 29 8.79 9.41 -7.47
C VAL A 29 9.41 8.11 -7.99
N ALA A 30 8.75 6.97 -7.81
CA ALA A 30 9.22 5.66 -8.24
C ALA A 30 9.50 5.61 -9.74
N ARG A 31 8.57 6.14 -10.56
CA ARG A 31 8.70 6.20 -12.03
C ARG A 31 9.83 7.10 -12.53
N LEU A 32 10.23 8.09 -11.73
CA LEU A 32 11.28 9.05 -12.10
C LEU A 32 12.66 8.64 -11.57
N ALA A 33 12.71 7.73 -10.60
CA ALA A 33 13.96 7.26 -10.04
C ALA A 33 14.61 6.21 -10.97
N PRO A 34 15.94 6.22 -11.14
CA PRO A 34 16.63 5.15 -11.86
C PRO A 34 16.69 3.87 -11.02
N ALA A 35 16.86 2.73 -11.69
CA ALA A 35 17.24 1.49 -11.01
C ALA A 35 18.66 1.61 -10.39
N PRO A 36 18.93 0.98 -9.23
CA PRO A 36 18.01 0.21 -8.39
C PRO A 36 17.18 1.06 -7.41
N ILE A 37 17.40 2.39 -7.37
CA ILE A 37 16.82 3.31 -6.36
C ILE A 37 15.28 3.29 -6.39
N ALA A 38 14.67 3.09 -7.56
CA ALA A 38 13.22 2.99 -7.72
C ALA A 38 12.56 1.88 -6.89
N ALA A 39 13.29 0.82 -6.51
CA ALA A 39 12.75 -0.33 -5.79
C ALA A 39 12.17 0.05 -4.42
N GLY A 40 12.84 0.94 -3.68
CA GLY A 40 12.37 1.41 -2.37
C GLY A 40 11.00 2.12 -2.44
N PRO A 41 10.84 3.17 -3.28
CA PRO A 41 9.55 3.80 -3.53
C PRO A 41 8.45 2.83 -4.01
N TYR A 42 8.76 1.91 -4.93
CA TYR A 42 7.78 0.89 -5.35
C TYR A 42 7.37 -0.03 -4.20
N ALA A 43 8.30 -0.43 -3.34
CA ALA A 43 7.98 -1.22 -2.14
C ALA A 43 7.07 -0.47 -1.17
N VAL A 44 7.28 0.84 -0.98
CA VAL A 44 6.37 1.69 -0.17
C VAL A 44 4.99 1.81 -0.82
N ALA A 45 4.92 1.95 -2.15
CA ALA A 45 3.66 1.99 -2.88
C ALA A 45 2.85 0.70 -2.69
N ALA A 46 3.50 -0.47 -2.70
CA ALA A 46 2.85 -1.75 -2.44
C ALA A 46 2.16 -1.79 -1.07
N ILE A 47 2.85 -1.36 -0.01
CA ILE A 47 2.29 -1.30 1.35
C ILE A 47 1.08 -0.37 1.43
N LEU A 48 1.14 0.80 0.78
CA LEU A 48 0.06 1.78 0.76
C LEU A 48 -1.15 1.25 -0.02
N ALA A 49 -0.92 0.66 -1.19
CA ALA A 49 -1.97 0.03 -1.99
C ALA A 49 -2.66 -1.11 -1.23
N GLY A 50 -1.89 -1.95 -0.53
CA GLY A 50 -2.42 -3.02 0.32
C GLY A 50 -3.29 -2.49 1.47
N ARG A 51 -2.90 -1.38 2.12
CA ARG A 51 -3.73 -0.67 3.11
C ARG A 51 -5.03 -0.12 2.53
N LEU A 52 -5.00 0.34 1.29
CA LEU A 52 -6.18 0.85 0.59
C LEU A 52 -7.10 -0.26 0.07
N GLY A 53 -6.65 -1.53 0.07
CA GLY A 53 -7.36 -2.66 -0.51
C GLY A 53 -7.23 -2.75 -2.04
N GLU A 54 -6.24 -2.06 -2.62
CA GLU A 54 -6.01 -1.98 -4.05
C GLU A 54 -5.05 -3.11 -4.49
N GLY A 55 -5.57 -4.36 -4.50
CA GLY A 55 -4.75 -5.56 -4.69
C GLY A 55 -3.90 -5.58 -5.97
N LEU A 56 -4.49 -5.17 -7.11
CA LEU A 56 -3.76 -5.10 -8.38
C LEU A 56 -2.60 -4.10 -8.33
N VAL A 57 -2.81 -2.93 -7.70
CA VAL A 57 -1.77 -1.91 -7.55
C VAL A 57 -0.69 -2.39 -6.59
N CYS A 58 -1.07 -3.10 -5.53
CA CYS A 58 -0.14 -3.72 -4.60
C CYS A 58 0.80 -4.71 -5.31
N THR A 59 0.24 -5.67 -6.06
CA THR A 59 1.03 -6.67 -6.77
C THR A 59 1.91 -6.05 -7.84
N GLY A 60 1.38 -5.15 -8.69
CA GLY A 60 2.18 -4.49 -9.72
C GLY A 60 3.31 -3.63 -9.15
N ALA A 61 3.12 -3.01 -7.98
CA ALA A 61 4.19 -2.28 -7.31
C ALA A 61 5.29 -3.21 -6.77
N ILE A 62 4.96 -4.42 -6.30
CA ILE A 62 5.96 -5.42 -5.90
C ILE A 62 6.77 -5.87 -7.12
N GLU A 63 6.09 -6.17 -8.23
CA GLU A 63 6.74 -6.57 -9.48
C GLU A 63 7.72 -5.49 -9.97
N HIS A 64 7.29 -4.23 -10.04
CA HIS A 64 8.18 -3.13 -10.42
C HIS A 64 9.35 -2.91 -9.45
N ALA A 65 9.16 -3.19 -8.16
CA ALA A 65 10.27 -3.11 -7.20
C ALA A 65 11.34 -4.17 -7.51
N LEU A 66 10.93 -5.40 -7.82
CA LEU A 66 11.82 -6.51 -8.15
C LEU A 66 12.42 -6.40 -9.55
N GLU A 67 11.72 -5.77 -10.50
CA GLU A 67 12.28 -5.40 -11.81
C GLU A 67 13.41 -4.37 -11.66
N ALA A 68 13.23 -3.38 -10.77
CA ALA A 68 14.24 -2.36 -10.51
C ALA A 68 15.45 -2.92 -9.73
N ASP A 69 15.20 -3.82 -8.78
CA ASP A 69 16.23 -4.49 -7.97
C ASP A 69 15.75 -5.90 -7.56
N PRO A 70 16.21 -6.96 -8.27
CA PRO A 70 15.81 -8.34 -7.97
C PRO A 70 16.18 -8.80 -6.55
N ASP A 71 17.23 -8.22 -5.96
CA ASP A 71 17.72 -8.58 -4.63
C ASP A 71 17.09 -7.72 -3.52
N HIS A 72 16.09 -6.89 -3.84
CA HIS A 72 15.46 -5.99 -2.88
C HIS A 72 14.70 -6.75 -1.79
N VAL A 73 15.32 -6.89 -0.61
CA VAL A 73 14.86 -7.74 0.51
C VAL A 73 13.39 -7.52 0.86
N LEU A 74 12.95 -6.26 1.01
CA LEU A 74 11.57 -5.98 1.40
C LEU A 74 10.55 -6.35 0.30
N ALA A 75 10.93 -6.21 -0.97
CA ALA A 75 10.03 -6.53 -2.07
C ALA A 75 9.84 -8.05 -2.19
N ASN A 76 10.92 -8.82 -2.00
CA ASN A 76 10.88 -10.28 -1.93
C ASN A 76 9.99 -10.77 -0.78
N ILE A 77 10.14 -10.22 0.43
CA ILE A 77 9.28 -10.56 1.57
C ILE A 77 7.80 -10.30 1.26
N MET A 78 7.48 -9.18 0.60
CA MET A 78 6.10 -8.87 0.22
C MET A 78 5.56 -9.80 -0.86
N ALA A 79 6.38 -10.20 -1.83
CA ALA A 79 6.01 -11.19 -2.84
C ALA A 79 5.65 -12.53 -2.17
N ASP A 80 6.47 -12.99 -1.22
CA ASP A 80 6.21 -14.21 -0.44
C ASP A 80 4.92 -14.10 0.37
N MET A 81 4.68 -12.94 1.00
CA MET A 81 3.43 -12.67 1.72
C MET A 81 2.21 -12.80 0.80
N VAL A 82 2.25 -12.18 -0.38
CA VAL A 82 1.15 -12.23 -1.35
C VAL A 82 0.94 -13.66 -1.86
N ALA A 83 2.02 -14.40 -2.14
CA ALA A 83 1.97 -15.81 -2.52
C ALA A 83 1.32 -16.68 -1.43
N ALA A 84 1.52 -16.33 -0.16
CA ALA A 84 0.89 -16.98 0.99
C ALA A 84 -0.54 -16.49 1.29
N GLY A 85 -1.10 -15.57 0.48
CA GLY A 85 -2.45 -15.04 0.64
C GLY A 85 -2.56 -13.87 1.63
N HIS A 86 -1.43 -13.24 2.00
CA HIS A 86 -1.40 -12.06 2.87
C HIS A 86 -1.25 -10.77 2.05
N VAL A 87 -1.95 -9.71 2.48
CA VAL A 87 -1.86 -8.39 1.86
C VAL A 87 -0.91 -7.50 2.66
N PRO A 88 0.19 -6.98 2.07
CA PRO A 88 1.10 -6.06 2.74
C PRO A 88 0.39 -4.83 3.32
N GLY A 89 0.83 -4.39 4.49
CA GLY A 89 0.30 -3.19 5.15
C GLY A 89 -1.08 -3.36 5.81
N ARG A 90 -1.77 -4.49 5.61
CA ARG A 90 -3.05 -4.80 6.27
C ARG A 90 -2.80 -5.52 7.61
N PRO A 91 -3.49 -5.15 8.71
CA PRO A 91 -3.36 -5.86 9.98
C PRO A 91 -3.79 -7.34 9.85
N PRO A 92 -3.16 -8.26 10.61
CA PRO A 92 -3.64 -9.64 10.72
C PRO A 92 -5.09 -9.68 11.22
N GLY A 93 -5.92 -10.55 10.64
CA GLY A 93 -7.31 -10.73 11.06
C GLY A 93 -8.32 -9.70 10.53
N THR A 94 -7.89 -8.75 9.69
CA THR A 94 -8.83 -7.80 9.05
C THR A 94 -9.58 -8.49 7.91
N VAL A 95 -10.80 -8.95 8.16
CA VAL A 95 -11.69 -9.56 7.15
C VAL A 95 -11.94 -8.55 6.01
N VAL A 96 -11.92 -9.03 4.76
CA VAL A 96 -12.44 -8.27 3.61
C VAL A 96 -13.95 -8.20 3.80
N GLN A 97 -14.46 -7.07 4.30
CA GLN A 97 -15.86 -6.77 4.10
C GLN A 97 -16.00 -6.45 2.62
N ASP A 98 -16.52 -7.39 1.85
CA ASP A 98 -17.08 -7.09 0.54
C ASP A 98 -18.09 -5.99 0.76
N SER A 99 -17.76 -4.78 0.32
CA SER A 99 -18.75 -3.73 0.10
C SER A 99 -19.52 -4.13 -1.16
N GLY A 100 -20.27 -5.23 -1.03
CA GLY A 100 -21.24 -5.67 -2.02
C GLY A 100 -22.26 -4.57 -2.20
N ALA A 101 -22.53 -4.30 -3.48
CA ALA A 101 -23.46 -3.30 -3.98
C ALA A 101 -24.76 -3.20 -3.16
N ALA A 102 -25.16 -1.96 -2.87
CA ALA A 102 -26.55 -1.55 -2.70
C ALA A 102 -26.75 -0.26 -3.49
#